data_AF-A0A151QNQ2-F1
#
_entry.id   AF-A0A151QNQ2-F1
#
_cell.length_a   1.000
_cell.length_b   1.000
_cell.length_c   1.000
_cell.angle_alpha   90.00
_cell.angle_beta   90.00
_cell.angle_gamma   90.00
#
_symmetry.space_group_name_H-M   'P 1'
#
loop_
_entity.id
_entity.type
_entity.pdbx_description
1 polymer ?
#
loop_
_entity_poly.entity_id
_entity_poly.type
_entity_poly.pdbx_seq_one_letter_code
_entity_poly.pdbx_strand_id
1 'polypeptide(L)' 'MHVDGSSNAQGSGAGVILSSPSGITLEQSLRFGFRASNNQAEYEALLAGMRLATEMGVK' A
#
# COMPACT_ATOMS: atom_id res chain seq x y z
N MET A 1 2.14 -9.48 4.67
CA MET A 1 1.81 -8.21 3.99
C MET A 1 3.11 -7.45 3.77
N HIS A 2 3.33 -6.96 2.56
CA HIS A 2 4.43 -6.04 2.24
C HIS A 2 3.82 -4.77 1.65
N VAL A 3 4.38 -3.63 2.01
CA VAL A 3 3.94 -2.31 1.56
C VAL A 3 5.19 -1.48 1.26
N ASP A 4 5.08 -0.60 0.28
CA ASP A 4 6.12 0.36 -0.08
C ASP A 4 5.46 1.64 -0.57
N GLY A 5 5.97 2.79 -0.16
CA GLY A 5 5.43 4.09 -0.53
C GLY A 5 6.50 4.97 -1.15
N SER A 6 6.16 5.64 -2.25
CA SER A 6 7.11 6.54 -2.91
C SER A 6 6.48 7.86 -3.33
N SER A 7 7.30 8.89 -3.42
CA SER A 7 6.93 10.21 -3.91
C SER A 7 8.00 10.81 -4.80
N ASN A 8 7.57 11.57 -5.79
CA ASN A 8 8.43 12.36 -6.65
C ASN A 8 7.71 13.63 -7.12
N ALA A 9 8.35 14.40 -8.01
CA ALA A 9 7.79 15.64 -8.53
C ALA A 9 6.46 15.47 -9.29
N GLN A 10 6.19 14.28 -9.83
CA GLN A 10 4.96 13.97 -10.58
C GLN A 10 3.81 13.49 -9.69
N GLY A 11 4.11 13.05 -8.46
CA GLY A 11 3.11 12.62 -7.49
C GLY A 11 3.65 11.57 -6.53
N SER A 12 2.73 10.98 -5.78
CA SER A 12 3.03 9.94 -4.79
C SER A 12 2.06 8.77 -4.91
N GLY A 13 2.47 7.64 -4.35
CA GLY A 13 1.67 6.43 -4.35
C GLY A 13 2.24 5.36 -3.44
N ALA A 14 1.60 4.20 -3.48
CA ALA A 14 1.96 3.03 -2.70
C ALA A 14 1.79 1.74 -3.50
N GLY A 15 2.67 0.78 -3.25
CA GLY A 15 2.48 -0.62 -3.59
C GLY A 15 2.09 -1.42 -2.34
N VAL A 16 1.16 -2.35 -2.50
CA VAL A 16 0.72 -3.27 -1.45
C VAL A 16 0.70 -4.68 -2.01
N ILE A 17 1.32 -5.62 -1.29
CA ILE A 17 1.30 -7.05 -1.60
C ILE A 17 0.74 -7.80 -0.38
N LEU A 18 -0.36 -8.53 -0.62
CA LEU A 18 -1.02 -9.38 0.36
C LEU A 18 -0.99 -10.81 -0.12
N SER A 19 -0.36 -11.69 0.65
CA SER A 19 -0.32 -13.12 0.38
C SER A 19 -1.15 -13.85 1.42
N SER A 20 -2.06 -14.69 0.97
CA SER A 20 -2.84 -15.60 1.80
C SER A 20 -2.07 -16.91 2.04
N PRO A 21 -2.32 -17.61 3.16
CA PRO A 21 -1.77 -18.94 3.41
C PRO A 21 -2.15 -19.98 2.35
N SER A 22 -3.26 -19.77 1.63
CA SER A 22 -3.73 -20.61 0.52
C SER A 22 -2.98 -20.37 -0.79
N GLY A 23 -1.97 -19.49 -0.80
CA GLY A 23 -1.11 -19.23 -1.96
C GLY A 23 -1.64 -18.17 -2.92
N ILE A 24 -2.77 -17.51 -2.62
CA ILE A 24 -3.27 -16.37 -3.40
C ILE A 24 -2.48 -15.13 -2.99
N THR A 25 -1.89 -14.44 -3.96
CA THR A 25 -1.24 -13.14 -3.79
C THR A 25 -2.05 -12.07 -4.51
N LEU A 26 -2.42 -11.02 -3.78
CA LEU A 26 -2.98 -9.79 -4.32
C LEU A 26 -1.89 -8.72 -4.34
N GLU A 27 -1.71 -8.09 -5.49
CA GLU A 27 -0.85 -6.93 -5.67
C GLU A 27 -1.70 -5.72 -6.07
N GLN A 28 -1.55 -4.61 -5.35
CA GLN A 28 -2.29 -3.39 -5.62
C GLN A 28 -1.36 -2.19 -5.62
N SER A 29 -1.54 -1.31 -6.62
CA SER A 29 -0.88 -0.02 -6.71
C SER A 29 -1.88 1.10 -6.51
N LEU A 30 -1.57 2.02 -5.62
CA LEU A 30 -2.39 3.15 -5.22
C LEU A 30 -1.69 4.44 -5.64
N ARG A 31 -2.40 5.34 -6.29
CA ARG A 31 -1.94 6.71 -6.50
C ARG A 31 -2.60 7.61 -5.48
N PHE A 32 -1.83 8.39 -4.75
CA PHE A 32 -2.38 9.35 -3.81
C PHE A 32 -2.90 10.58 -4.55
N GLY A 33 -4.09 11.04 -4.16
CA GLY A 33 -4.72 12.26 -4.68
C GLY A 33 -4.12 13.55 -4.12
N PHE A 34 -3.10 13.43 -3.27
CA PHE A 34 -2.43 14.54 -2.59
C PHE A 34 -0.91 14.41 -2.75
N ARG A 35 -0.18 15.52 -2.62
CA ARG A 35 1.27 15.49 -2.54
C ARG A 35 1.72 14.97 -1.18
N ALA A 36 2.67 14.06 -1.17
CA ALA A 36 3.30 13.53 0.04
C ALA A 36 4.83 13.65 -0.08
N SER A 37 5.54 13.70 1.04
CA SER A 37 6.98 13.35 1.07
C SER A 37 7.16 11.83 0.92
N ASN A 38 8.38 11.34 0.69
CA ASN A 38 8.64 9.89 0.67
C ASN A 38 8.20 9.24 1.97
N ASN A 39 8.60 9.80 3.12
CA ASN A 39 8.21 9.24 4.42
C ASN A 39 6.69 9.24 4.61
N GLN A 40 5.99 10.30 4.19
CA GLN A 40 4.53 10.30 4.23
C GLN A 40 3.93 9.23 3.31
N ALA A 41 4.49 9.03 2.11
CA ALA A 41 4.03 8.00 1.20
C ALA A 41 4.20 6.59 1.79
N GLU A 42 5.33 6.31 2.46
CA GLU A 42 5.60 5.04 3.17
C GLU A 42 4.59 4.80 4.31
N TYR A 43 4.32 5.82 5.12
CA TYR A 43 3.33 5.73 6.20
C TYR A 43 1.91 5.50 5.66
N GLU A 44 1.54 6.20 4.59
CA GLU A 44 0.24 6.04 3.94
C GLU A 44 0.11 4.67 3.24
N ALA A 45 1.21 4.14 2.68
CA ALA A 45 1.26 2.79 2.11
C ALA A 45 0.94 1.74 3.17
N LEU A 46 1.52 1.87 4.37
CA LEU A 46 1.24 0.98 5.50
C LEU A 46 -0.22 1.09 5.97
N LEU A 47 -0.74 2.31 6.11
CA LEU A 47 -2.14 2.52 6.49
C LEU A 47 -3.11 1.91 5.48
N ALA A 48 -2.88 2.14 4.19
CA ALA A 48 -3.70 1.58 3.12
C ALA A 48 -3.60 0.05 3.08
N GLY A 49 -2.40 -0.52 3.23
CA GLY A 49 -2.20 -1.96 3.30
C GLY A 49 -2.93 -2.62 4.45
N MET A 50 -2.90 -2.03 5.65
CA MET A 50 -3.65 -2.54 6.81
C MET A 50 -5.16 -2.52 6.61
N ARG A 51 -5.69 -1.46 5.97
CA ARG A 51 -7.12 -1.38 5.62
C ARG A 51 -7.50 -2.47 4.63
N LEU A 52 -6.71 -2.64 3.57
CA LEU A 52 -6.93 -3.69 2.56
C LEU A 52 -6.86 -5.10 3.16
N ALA A 53 -5.89 -5.36 4.04
CA ALA A 53 -5.77 -6.64 4.74
C ALA A 53 -7.02 -6.92 5.61
N THR A 54 -7.51 -5.90 6.31
CA THR A 54 -8.71 -5.98 7.14
C THR A 54 -9.96 -6.27 6.31
N GLU A 55 -10.15 -5.55 5.20
CA GLU A 55 -11.28 -5.74 4.28
C GLU A 55 -11.27 -7.14 3.64
N MET A 56 -10.09 -7.67 3.35
CA MET A 56 -9.93 -9.03 2.81
C MET A 56 -10.00 -10.13 3.88
N GLY A 57 -10.18 -9.79 5.16
CA GLY A 57 -10.22 -10.75 6.25
C GLY A 57 -8.92 -11.53 6.44
N VAL A 58 -7.79 -10.96 5.99
CA VAL A 58 -6.46 -11.53 6.19
C VAL A 58 -6.09 -11.31 7.66
N LYS A 59 -6.07 -12.40 8.44
CA LYS A 59 -5.59 -12.41 9.84
C LYS A 59 -4.08 -12.63 9.92
#